data_AF-A0A969NY06-F1
#
_entry.id   AF-A0A969NY06-F1
#
_cell.length_a   1.000
_cell.length_b   1.000
_cell.length_c   1.000
_cell.angle_alpha   90.00
_cell.angle_beta   90.00
_cell.angle_gamma   90.00
#
_symmetry.space_group_name_H-M   'P 1'
#
loop_
_entity.id
_entity.type
_entity.pdbx_description
1 polymer ?
#
loop_
_entity_poly.entity_id
_entity_poly.type
_entity_poly.pdbx_seq_one_letter_code
_entity_poly.pdbx_strand_id
1 'polypeptide(L)'
;MSAKTKEAKQLDKINRAERLLTTIAALEQQIKDIKAIGEVAPTGCHLARYQARGQYKAYWYYKLQAKEPIFPSKKESGQLSRYQHLGAAGTESHVQGVMMVIRRNQIDELQ
;
A
#
# COMPACT_ATOMS: atom_id res chain seq x y z
N MET A 1 9.00 11.00 -48.47
CA MET A 1 9.98 10.63 -47.41
C MET A 1 10.79 9.43 -47.88
N SER A 2 12.11 9.49 -47.75
CA SER A 2 13.04 8.42 -48.16
C SER A 2 12.83 7.13 -47.34
N ALA A 3 13.12 5.97 -47.92
CA ALA A 3 13.06 4.67 -47.25
C ALA A 3 13.89 4.66 -45.94
N LYS A 4 15.09 5.28 -45.97
CA LYS A 4 15.95 5.48 -44.79
C LYS A 4 15.26 6.21 -43.64
N THR A 5 14.40 7.19 -43.96
CA THR A 5 13.64 7.94 -42.96
C THR A 5 12.52 7.10 -42.34
N LYS A 6 11.96 6.14 -43.08
CA LYS A 6 10.94 5.22 -42.56
C LYS A 6 11.56 4.18 -41.64
N GLU A 7 12.71 3.61 -42.00
CA GLU A 7 13.46 2.65 -41.18
C GLU A 7 13.93 3.27 -39.86
N ALA A 8 14.50 4.49 -39.91
CA ALA A 8 14.91 5.20 -38.69
C ALA A 8 13.73 5.46 -37.73
N LYS A 9 12.55 5.81 -38.26
CA LYS A 9 11.33 5.97 -37.45
C LYS A 9 10.83 4.66 -36.87
N GLN A 10 10.99 3.55 -37.58
CA GLN A 10 10.61 2.23 -37.08
C GLN A 10 11.55 1.78 -35.96
N LEU A 11 12.85 1.99 -36.12
CA LEU A 11 13.84 1.68 -35.11
C LEU A 11 13.66 2.50 -33.83
N ASP A 12 13.36 3.80 -33.95
CA ASP A 12 13.04 4.64 -32.77
C ASP A 12 11.83 4.10 -32.00
N LYS A 13 10.77 3.66 -32.69
CA LYS A 13 9.60 3.04 -32.04
C LYS A 13 9.97 1.77 -31.28
N ILE A 14 10.81 0.92 -31.86
CA ILE A 14 11.28 -0.31 -31.21
C ILE A 14 12.08 0.05 -29.95
N ASN A 15 13.06 0.96 -30.07
CA ASN A 15 13.88 1.39 -28.93
C ASN A 15 13.05 2.06 -27.82
N ARG A 16 11.97 2.77 -28.17
CA ARG A 16 11.02 3.33 -27.19
C ARG A 16 10.22 2.22 -26.51
N ALA A 17 9.74 1.23 -27.26
CA ALA A 17 9.02 0.09 -26.71
C ALA A 17 9.91 -0.72 -25.77
N GLU A 18 11.16 -0.98 -26.14
CA GLU A 18 12.14 -1.68 -25.29
C GLU A 18 12.37 -0.95 -23.98
N ARG A 19 12.60 0.38 -24.02
CA ARG A 19 12.75 1.20 -22.81
C ARG A 19 11.51 1.16 -21.91
N LEU A 20 10.31 1.14 -22.48
CA LEU A 20 9.08 1.01 -21.71
C LEU A 20 8.99 -0.36 -21.04
N LEU A 21 9.24 -1.45 -21.78
CA LEU A 21 9.18 -2.81 -21.26
C LEU A 21 10.21 -3.05 -20.15
N THR A 22 11.44 -2.56 -20.31
CA THR A 22 12.47 -2.68 -19.26
C THR A 22 12.09 -1.88 -18.01
N THR A 23 11.50 -0.70 -18.17
CA THR A 23 11.03 0.12 -17.04
C THR A 23 9.87 -0.57 -16.31
N ILE A 24 8.88 -1.11 -17.04
CA ILE A 24 7.76 -1.86 -16.45
C ILE A 24 8.28 -3.06 -15.65
N ALA A 25 9.19 -3.84 -16.23
CA ALA A 25 9.78 -4.99 -15.55
C ALA A 25 10.53 -4.61 -14.26
N ALA A 26 11.22 -3.47 -14.27
CA ALA A 26 11.90 -2.95 -13.08
C ALA A 26 10.91 -2.53 -11.98
N LEU A 27 9.82 -1.84 -12.32
CA LEU A 27 8.79 -1.43 -11.37
C LEU A 27 8.06 -2.66 -10.77
N GLU A 28 7.71 -3.64 -11.60
CA GLU A 28 7.12 -4.89 -11.14
C GLU A 28 8.04 -5.65 -10.16
N GLN A 29 9.35 -5.63 -10.41
CA GLN A 29 10.32 -6.24 -9.50
C GLN A 29 10.38 -5.48 -8.17
N GLN A 30 10.41 -4.14 -8.19
CA GLN A 30 10.38 -3.34 -6.95
C GLN A 30 9.12 -3.61 -6.12
N ILE A 31 7.94 -3.73 -6.76
CA ILE A 31 6.69 -4.09 -6.08
C ILE A 31 6.81 -5.48 -5.43
N LYS A 32 7.41 -6.46 -6.12
CA LYS A 32 7.63 -7.81 -5.57
C LYS A 32 8.56 -7.76 -4.35
N ASP A 33 9.65 -6.99 -4.44
CA ASP A 33 10.62 -6.88 -3.36
C ASP A 33 9.97 -6.23 -2.12
N ILE A 34 9.17 -5.17 -2.29
CA ILE A 34 8.44 -4.53 -1.17
C ILE A 34 7.47 -5.52 -0.50
N LYS A 35 6.74 -6.32 -1.30
CA LYS A 35 5.83 -7.36 -0.78
C LYS A 35 6.57 -8.46 -0.02
N ALA A 36 7.82 -8.76 -0.39
CA ALA A 36 8.64 -9.76 0.30
C ALA A 36 9.15 -9.30 1.67
N ILE A 37 9.28 -7.99 1.91
CA ILE A 37 9.75 -7.43 3.19
C ILE A 37 8.77 -7.71 4.33
N GLY A 38 7.47 -7.78 4.05
CA GLY A 38 6.46 -8.09 5.05
C GLY A 38 5.06 -7.68 4.63
N GLU A 39 4.12 -7.76 5.57
CA GLU A 39 2.72 -7.48 5.29
C GLU A 39 2.51 -6.06 4.74
N VAL A 40 1.59 -5.97 3.77
CA VAL A 40 1.18 -4.74 3.10
C VAL A 40 -0.26 -4.47 3.49
N ALA A 41 -0.57 -3.23 3.87
CA ALA A 41 -1.95 -2.87 4.22
C ALA A 41 -2.89 -3.11 3.01
N PRO A 42 -4.17 -3.47 3.22
CA PRO A 42 -5.14 -3.51 2.13
C PRO A 42 -5.30 -2.13 1.46
N THR A 43 -5.66 -2.11 0.18
CA THR A 43 -5.84 -0.86 -0.58
C THR A 43 -6.85 0.06 0.10
N GLY A 44 -6.54 1.36 0.15
CA GLY A 44 -7.40 2.37 0.79
C GLY A 44 -7.38 2.36 2.32
N CYS A 45 -6.55 1.52 2.95
CA CYS A 45 -6.31 1.60 4.38
C CYS A 45 -5.36 2.75 4.74
N HIS A 46 -5.63 3.41 5.85
CA HIS A 46 -4.72 4.39 6.45
C HIS A 46 -4.63 4.22 7.96
N LEU A 47 -3.58 4.79 8.54
CA LEU A 47 -3.42 4.86 9.98
C LEU A 47 -4.27 6.00 10.54
N ALA A 48 -5.15 5.71 11.49
CA ALA A 48 -5.97 6.72 12.16
C ALA A 48 -5.71 6.70 13.67
N ARG A 49 -5.53 7.89 14.24
CA ARG A 49 -5.48 8.08 15.69
C ARG A 49 -6.87 8.36 16.23
N TYR A 50 -7.23 7.75 17.35
CA TYR A 50 -8.51 7.96 18.01
C TYR A 50 -8.34 8.07 19.52
N GLN A 51 -9.30 8.73 20.16
CA GLN A 51 -9.35 8.90 21.59
C GLN A 51 -10.35 7.90 22.19
N ALA A 52 -9.91 7.09 23.14
CA ALA A 52 -10.78 6.30 24.00
C ALA A 52 -11.04 7.09 25.29
N ARG A 53 -12.31 7.37 25.57
CA ARG A 53 -12.73 8.06 26.80
C ARG A 53 -12.99 7.02 27.89
N GLY A 54 -12.18 7.05 28.94
CA GLY A 54 -12.48 6.39 30.20
C GLY A 54 -13.25 7.34 31.14
N GLN A 55 -13.66 6.81 32.30
CA GLN A 55 -14.44 7.56 33.29
C GLN A 55 -13.72 8.81 33.84
N TYR A 56 -12.37 8.78 33.91
CA TYR A 56 -11.57 9.85 34.51
C TYR A 56 -10.43 10.37 33.63
N LYS A 57 -10.09 9.66 32.55
CA LYS A 57 -8.97 10.00 31.65
C LYS A 57 -9.31 9.60 30.22
N ALA A 58 -8.69 10.30 29.28
CA ALA A 58 -8.77 9.98 27.88
C ALA A 58 -7.42 9.43 27.39
N TYR A 59 -7.47 8.33 26.64
CA TYR A 59 -6.31 7.62 26.14
C TYR A 59 -6.25 7.74 24.62
N TRP A 60 -5.05 7.92 24.06
CA TRP A 60 -4.83 7.97 22.63
C TRP A 60 -4.37 6.61 22.12
N TYR A 61 -5.05 6.12 21.08
CA TYR A 61 -4.78 4.85 20.44
C TYR A 61 -4.77 4.99 18.92
N TYR A 62 -4.27 3.96 18.26
CA TYR A 62 -4.18 3.87 16.80
C TYR A 62 -5.00 2.70 16.28
N LYS A 63 -5.47 2.84 15.05
CA LYS A 63 -6.17 1.81 14.30
C LYS A 63 -5.79 1.87 12.83
N LEU A 64 -5.79 0.72 12.17
CA LEU A 64 -5.91 0.65 10.71
C LEU A 64 -7.37 0.94 10.37
N GLN A 65 -7.60 1.88 9.47
CA GLN A 65 -8.93 2.31 9.04
C GLN A 65 -9.09 2.07 7.55
N ALA A 66 -10.12 1.32 7.17
CA ALA A 66 -10.54 1.08 5.80
C ALA A 66 -11.84 1.83 5.47
N LYS A 67 -12.10 2.01 4.17
CA LYS A 67 -13.37 2.56 3.68
C LYS A 67 -14.52 1.54 3.82
N GLU A 68 -14.22 0.28 3.53
CA GLU A 68 -15.15 -0.84 3.56
C GLU A 68 -14.86 -1.79 4.73
N PRO A 69 -15.86 -2.55 5.21
CA PRO A 69 -15.66 -3.49 6.30
C PRO A 69 -14.89 -4.73 5.80
N ILE A 70 -13.59 -4.77 6.09
CA ILE A 70 -12.66 -5.82 5.61
C ILE A 70 -11.93 -6.54 6.74
N PHE A 71 -11.92 -5.99 7.96
CA PHE A 71 -11.21 -6.58 9.09
C PHE A 71 -12.13 -7.48 9.90
N PRO A 72 -11.68 -8.65 10.40
CA PRO A 72 -12.52 -9.50 11.24
C PRO A 72 -12.93 -8.76 12.53
N SER A 73 -14.24 -8.72 12.83
CA SER A 73 -14.76 -8.19 14.09
C SER A 73 -14.48 -9.16 15.23
N LYS A 74 -13.95 -8.66 16.35
CA LYS A 74 -13.80 -9.45 17.59
C LYS A 74 -15.12 -9.63 18.35
N LYS A 75 -16.14 -8.81 18.07
CA LYS A 75 -17.39 -8.77 18.86
C LYS A 75 -18.46 -9.71 18.34
N GLU A 76 -18.51 -9.92 17.02
CA GLU A 76 -19.57 -10.68 16.36
C GLU A 76 -18.91 -11.62 15.35
N SER A 77 -19.01 -12.94 15.61
CA SER A 77 -18.43 -13.95 14.73
C SER A 77 -19.06 -13.86 13.35
N GLY A 78 -18.23 -13.65 12.32
CA GLY A 78 -18.67 -13.57 10.92
C GLY A 78 -18.93 -12.15 10.42
N GLN A 79 -18.86 -11.12 11.25
CA GLN A 79 -18.96 -9.72 10.79
C GLN A 79 -17.59 -9.10 10.55
N LEU A 80 -17.52 -8.26 9.51
CA LEU A 80 -16.36 -7.45 9.20
C LEU A 80 -16.52 -6.02 9.74
N SER A 81 -15.41 -5.44 10.19
CA SER A 81 -15.26 -4.08 10.68
C SER A 81 -14.48 -3.25 9.68
N ARG A 82 -14.76 -1.94 9.67
CA ARG A 82 -13.98 -0.94 8.91
C ARG A 82 -12.65 -0.60 9.57
N TYR A 83 -12.35 -1.15 10.74
CA TYR A 83 -11.10 -0.87 11.43
C TYR A 83 -10.56 -2.06 12.23
N GLN A 84 -9.24 -2.07 12.39
CA GLN A 84 -8.50 -2.96 13.27
C GLN A 84 -7.74 -2.14 14.31
N HIS A 85 -7.95 -2.42 15.60
CA HIS A 85 -7.24 -1.73 16.67
C HIS A 85 -5.76 -2.13 16.71
N LEU A 86 -4.88 -1.14 16.81
CA LEU A 86 -3.44 -1.33 16.87
C LEU A 86 -2.85 -1.00 18.25
N GLY A 87 -3.66 -0.49 19.18
CA GLY A 87 -3.19 -0.16 20.52
C GLY A 87 -2.48 1.20 20.59
N ALA A 88 -1.61 1.35 21.57
CA ALA A 88 -0.99 2.63 21.91
C ALA A 88 0.17 2.97 20.97
N ALA A 89 0.61 4.23 20.99
CA ALA A 89 1.81 4.62 20.26
C ALA A 89 3.02 3.75 20.68
N GLY A 90 3.80 3.31 19.70
CA GLY A 90 5.05 2.57 19.92
C GLY A 90 4.89 1.09 20.28
N THR A 91 3.67 0.56 20.44
CA THR A 91 3.50 -0.89 20.59
C THR A 91 3.86 -1.62 19.30
N GLU A 92 4.19 -2.91 19.39
CA GLU A 92 4.56 -3.73 18.24
C GLU A 92 3.49 -3.67 17.14
N SER A 93 2.22 -3.85 17.50
CA SER A 93 1.08 -3.75 16.59
C SER A 93 0.95 -2.38 15.92
N HIS A 94 1.26 -1.29 16.64
CA HIS A 94 1.27 0.05 16.06
C HIS A 94 2.40 0.21 15.05
N VAL A 95 3.63 -0.18 15.41
CA VAL A 95 4.79 -0.08 14.52
C VAL A 95 4.61 -0.96 13.27
N GLN A 96 4.12 -2.19 13.43
CA GLN A 96 3.79 -3.06 12.31
C GLN A 96 2.73 -2.43 11.40
N GLY A 97 1.65 -1.88 11.96
CA GLY A 97 0.61 -1.19 11.20
C GLY A 97 1.13 0.03 10.42
N VAL A 98 2.05 0.80 11.01
CA VAL A 98 2.75 1.90 10.31
C VAL A 98 3.53 1.36 9.11
N MET A 99 4.33 0.30 9.30
CA MET A 99 5.13 -0.27 8.22
C MET A 99 4.26 -0.87 7.11
N MET A 100 3.13 -1.50 7.45
CA MET A 100 2.17 -2.00 6.46
C MET A 100 1.62 -0.89 5.55
N VAL A 101 1.29 0.27 6.13
CA VAL A 101 0.78 1.43 5.38
C VAL A 101 1.89 2.05 4.53
N ILE A 102 3.12 2.15 5.06
CA ILE A 102 4.27 2.66 4.28
C ILE A 102 4.52 1.80 3.04
N ARG A 103 4.56 0.47 3.20
CA ARG A 103 4.72 -0.46 2.07
C ARG A 103 3.59 -0.32 1.06
N ARG A 104 2.34 -0.17 1.52
CA ARG A 104 1.19 0.07 0.65
C ARG A 104 1.39 1.35 -0.17
N ASN A 105 1.74 2.45 0.48
CA ASN A 105 1.97 3.71 -0.21
C ASN A 105 3.10 3.61 -1.23
N GLN A 106 4.21 2.94 -0.88
CA GLN A 106 5.30 2.70 -1.84
C GLN A 106 4.85 1.89 -3.06
N ILE A 107 4.03 0.86 -2.86
CA ILE A 107 3.48 0.06 -3.96
C ILE A 107 2.51 0.91 -4.80
N ASP A 108 1.63 1.68 -4.16
CA ASP A 108 0.62 2.48 -4.87
C ASP A 108 1.28 3.59 -5.72
N GLU A 109 2.45 4.11 -5.34
CA GLU A 109 3.23 5.06 -6.16
C GLU A 109 3.97 4.39 -7.34
N LEU A 110 4.16 3.07 -7.31
CA LEU A 110 4.84 2.31 -8.37
C LEU A 110 3.87 1.70 -9.40
N GLN A 111 2.56 1.79 -9.16
CA GLN A 111 1.48 1.22 -10.00
C GLN A 111 0.73 2.30 -10.77
#